data_AF-A0A816WAD1-F1
#
_entry.id   AF-A0A816WAD1-F1
#
_cell.length_a   1.000
_cell.length_b   1.000
_cell.length_c   1.000
_cell.angle_alpha   90.00
_cell.angle_beta   90.00
_cell.angle_gamma   90.00
#
_symmetry.space_group_name_H-M   'P 1'
#
loop_
_entity.id
_entity.type
_entity.pdbx_description
1 polymer ?
#
loop_
_entity_poly.entity_id
_entity_poly.type
_entity_poly.pdbx_seq_one_letter_code
_entity_poly.pdbx_strand_id
1 'polypeptide(L)' 'TPGGTGSNACQNNPCLNGGSCQNLSGGYFGCICSSAYTGTRCEVFIGTPGGAGSNACQNNPCLNGGSCQNVTGGDFRCI' A
#
# COMPACT_ATOMS: atom_id res chain seq x y z
N THR A 1 -30.91 23.94 11.73
CA THR A 1 -29.96 23.76 10.61
C THR A 1 -29.28 22.40 10.78
N PRO A 2 -29.27 21.52 9.76
CA PRO A 2 -28.76 20.16 9.92
C PRO A 2 -27.22 20.14 9.88
N GLY A 3 -26.62 19.40 10.81
CA GLY A 3 -25.35 18.69 10.65
C GLY A 3 -24.07 19.52 10.64
N GLY A 4 -23.49 19.78 11.80
CA GLY A 4 -22.17 20.41 11.90
C GLY A 4 -21.50 20.20 13.25
N THR A 5 -21.70 19.05 13.90
CA THR A 5 -20.77 18.65 14.95
C THR A 5 -19.47 18.28 14.25
N GLY A 6 -18.37 18.95 14.60
CA GLY A 6 -17.02 18.67 14.13
C GLY A 6 -16.55 17.30 14.57
N SER A 7 -17.18 16.25 14.05
CA SER A 7 -16.83 14.86 14.28
C SER A 7 -15.51 14.63 13.58
N ASN A 8 -14.42 14.68 14.34
CA ASN A 8 -13.12 14.39 13.77
C ASN A 8 -13.03 12.88 13.48
N ALA A 9 -13.40 12.47 12.27
CA ALA A 9 -13.33 11.07 11.83
C ALA A 9 -11.90 10.50 11.85
N CYS A 10 -10.88 11.36 11.96
CA CYS A 10 -9.48 10.99 12.16
C CYS A 10 -9.04 10.94 13.63
N GLN A 11 -9.93 11.21 14.61
CA GLN A 11 -9.58 11.27 16.03
C GLN A 11 -8.86 10.00 16.53
N ASN A 12 -9.22 8.84 16.00
CA ASN A 12 -8.60 7.55 16.35
C ASN A 12 -7.68 7.00 15.25
N ASN A 13 -7.34 7.81 14.24
CA ASN A 13 -6.65 7.41 13.01
C ASN A 13 -7.14 6.06 12.42
N PRO A 14 -8.24 6.05 11.66
CA PRO A 14 -8.77 4.82 11.08
C PRO A 14 -7.86 4.20 10.01
N CYS A 15 -6.86 4.92 9.50
CA CYS A 15 -5.95 4.42 8.47
C CYS A 15 -4.95 3.42 9.05
N LEU A 16 -4.68 2.36 8.30
CA LEU A 16 -3.79 1.26 8.68
C LEU A 16 -2.44 1.39 7.97
N ASN A 17 -1.47 0.59 8.40
CA ASN A 17 -0.18 0.39 7.72
C ASN A 17 0.60 1.69 7.42
N GLY A 18 0.58 2.64 8.36
CA GLY A 18 1.27 3.92 8.19
C GLY A 18 0.53 4.93 7.31
N GLY A 19 -0.72 4.65 6.94
CA GLY A 19 -1.57 5.58 6.22
C GLY A 19 -1.87 6.86 7.01
N SER A 20 -1.90 7.99 6.32
CA SER A 20 -2.23 9.29 6.89
C SER A 20 -3.72 9.59 6.73
N CYS A 21 -4.41 9.86 7.84
CA CYS A 21 -5.84 10.20 7.81
C CYS A 21 -6.08 11.66 7.45
N GLN A 22 -7.03 11.89 6.54
CA GLN A 22 -7.59 13.21 6.23
C GLN A 22 -9.03 13.29 6.67
N ASN A 23 -9.34 14.32 7.47
CA ASN A 23 -10.70 14.60 7.88
C ASN A 23 -11.46 15.24 6.71
N LEU A 24 -12.63 14.69 6.38
CA LEU A 24 -13.50 15.18 5.32
C LEU A 24 -14.78 15.75 5.92
N SER A 25 -15.39 16.69 5.21
CA SER A 25 -16.66 17.31 5.59
C SER A 25 -17.76 16.28 5.81
N GLY A 26 -18.63 16.50 6.80
CA GLY A 26 -19.75 15.60 7.11
C GLY A 26 -19.39 14.42 8.02
N GLY A 27 -18.20 14.43 8.63
CA GLY A 27 -17.76 13.34 9.51
C GLY A 27 -17.21 12.13 8.77
N TYR A 28 -16.84 12.31 7.50
CA TYR A 28 -16.13 11.30 6.71
C TYR A 28 -14.62 11.41 6.89
N PHE A 29 -13.88 10.37 6.49
CA PHE A 29 -12.43 10.39 6.42
C PHE A 29 -11.94 9.80 5.11
N GLY A 30 -10.73 10.18 4.71
CA GLY A 30 -9.95 9.53 3.67
C GLY A 30 -8.59 9.10 4.21
N CYS A 31 -8.01 8.05 3.62
CA CYS A 31 -6.67 7.58 3.97
C CYS A 31 -5.71 7.76 2.79
N ILE A 32 -4.57 8.40 3.06
CA ILE A 32 -3.43 8.40 2.13
C ILE A 32 -2.55 7.22 2.49
N CYS A 33 -2.43 6.26 1.58
CA CYS A 33 -1.65 5.05 1.81
C CYS A 33 -0.18 5.23 1.44
N SER A 34 0.70 4.52 2.16
CA SER A 34 2.09 4.35 1.72
C SER A 34 2.13 3.56 0.42
N SER A 35 3.21 3.70 -0.35
CA SER A 35 3.35 3.13 -1.69
C SER A 35 3.21 1.60 -1.79
N ALA A 36 3.16 0.90 -0.64
CA ALA A 36 2.98 -0.54 -0.56
C ALA A 36 1.58 -0.99 -0.12
N TYR A 37 0.64 -0.06 0.06
CA TYR A 37 -0.71 -0.35 0.56
C TYR A 37 -1.78 0.39 -0.24
N THR A 38 -2.99 -0.17 -0.27
CA THR A 38 -4.20 0.35 -0.92
C THR A 38 -5.45 -0.04 -0.13
N GLY A 39 -6.63 0.32 -0.63
CA GLY A 39 -7.91 0.15 0.05
C GLY A 39 -8.32 1.39 0.83
N THR A 40 -9.59 1.44 1.26
CA THR A 40 -10.19 2.61 1.90
C THR A 40 -9.46 3.03 3.18
N ARG A 41 -8.85 2.07 3.87
CA ARG A 41 -8.08 2.27 5.09
C ARG A 41 -6.62 1.84 4.93
N CYS A 42 -6.13 1.66 3.71
CA CYS A 42 -4.79 1.13 3.46
C CYS A 42 -4.58 -0.30 4.00
N GLU A 43 -5.65 -1.08 4.09
CA GLU A 43 -5.68 -2.44 4.61
C GLU A 43 -5.11 -3.48 3.65
N VAL A 44 -5.10 -3.17 2.35
CA VAL A 44 -4.65 -4.09 1.30
C VAL A 44 -3.18 -3.84 1.01
N PHE A 45 -2.32 -4.80 1.32
CA PHE A 45 -0.92 -4.75 0.92
C PHE A 45 -0.78 -5.06 -0.58
N ILE A 46 -0.14 -4.16 -1.33
CA ILE A 46 0.15 -4.35 -2.76
C ILE A 46 1.59 -4.76 -3.02
N GLY A 47 2.44 -4.82 -1.98
CA GLY A 47 3.89 -4.99 -2.09
C GLY A 47 4.60 -3.66 -2.30
N THR A 48 5.93 -3.60 -2.13
CA THR A 48 6.76 -2.40 -2.42
C THR A 48 6.44 -1.82 -3.79
N PRO A 49 6.91 -0.61 -4.15
CA PRO A 49 7.02 -0.26 -5.58
C PRO A 49 7.69 -1.44 -6.31
N GLY A 50 6.90 -2.21 -7.05
CA GLY A 50 7.21 -3.59 -7.43
C GLY A 50 6.64 -4.65 -6.47
N GLY A 51 5.32 -4.72 -6.33
CA GLY A 51 4.64 -5.77 -5.58
C GLY A 51 3.89 -6.74 -6.48
N ALA A 52 3.79 -8.01 -6.07
CA ALA A 52 2.92 -9.09 -6.60
C ALA A 52 2.66 -9.14 -8.13
N GLY A 53 3.59 -8.60 -8.92
CA GLY A 53 3.37 -8.07 -10.27
C GLY A 53 4.59 -7.27 -10.79
N SER A 54 5.53 -6.96 -9.91
CA SER A 54 6.95 -6.82 -10.23
C SER A 54 7.47 -8.07 -10.91
N ASN A 55 7.92 -7.92 -12.15
CA ASN A 55 8.94 -8.80 -12.68
C ASN A 55 10.19 -8.64 -11.81
N ALA A 56 10.31 -9.46 -10.77
CA ALA A 56 11.38 -9.38 -9.78
C ALA A 56 12.76 -9.69 -10.41
N CYS A 57 12.78 -10.17 -11.65
CA CYS A 57 13.97 -10.33 -12.47
C CYS A 57 14.40 -9.10 -13.27
N GLN A 58 13.69 -7.97 -13.22
CA GLN A 58 13.91 -6.83 -14.10
C GLN A 58 15.34 -6.23 -14.03
N ASN A 59 16.00 -6.31 -12.88
CA ASN A 59 17.38 -5.80 -12.72
C ASN A 59 18.43 -6.91 -12.66
N ASN A 60 18.11 -8.08 -13.19
CA ASN A 60 18.92 -9.30 -13.14
C ASN A 60 19.65 -9.47 -11.80
N PRO A 61 18.90 -9.62 -10.69
CA PRO A 61 19.47 -9.66 -9.34
C PRO A 61 20.36 -10.90 -9.07
N CYS A 62 20.41 -11.86 -9.99
CA CYS A 62 21.21 -13.07 -9.88
C CYS A 62 22.68 -12.81 -10.18
N LEU A 63 23.53 -13.03 -9.17
CA LEU A 63 24.98 -12.87 -9.29
C LEU A 63 25.63 -14.08 -9.98
N ASN A 64 26.87 -13.91 -10.44
CA ASN A 64 27.68 -14.96 -11.07
C ASN A 64 27.09 -15.57 -12.37
N GLY A 65 26.23 -14.82 -13.06
CA GLY A 65 25.62 -15.26 -14.32
C GLY A 65 24.43 -16.20 -14.15
N GLY A 66 23.85 -16.31 -12.95
CA GLY A 66 22.63 -17.08 -12.71
C GLY A 66 21.44 -16.56 -13.52
N SER A 67 20.52 -17.46 -13.88
CA SER A 67 19.30 -17.10 -14.62
C SER A 67 18.17 -16.78 -13.65
N CYS A 68 17.48 -15.67 -13.87
CA CYS A 68 16.41 -15.24 -13.00
C CYS A 68 15.04 -15.78 -13.47
N GLN A 69 14.23 -16.28 -12.54
CA GLN A 69 12.86 -16.70 -12.78
C GLN A 69 11.90 -16.04 -11.80
N ASN A 70 10.85 -15.41 -12.33
CA ASN A 70 9.75 -14.87 -11.54
C ASN A 70 9.00 -15.98 -10.82
N VAL A 71 8.68 -15.74 -9.55
CA VAL A 71 7.76 -16.58 -8.79
C VAL A 71 6.50 -15.77 -8.42
N THR A 72 5.41 -16.47 -8.14
CA THR A 72 4.14 -15.86 -7.74
C THR A 72 4.33 -15.04 -6.46
N GLY A 73 3.84 -13.80 -6.44
CA GLY A 73 3.96 -12.90 -5.28
C GLY A 73 4.98 -11.79 -5.41
N GLY A 74 5.60 -11.61 -6.59
CA GLY A 74 6.54 -10.50 -6.85
C GLY A 74 7.95 -10.77 -6.36
N ASP A 75 8.33 -12.04 -6.30
CA ASP A 75 9.64 -12.54 -5.88
C ASP A 75 10.35 -13.24 -7.06
N PHE A 76 11.65 -13.51 -6.95
CA PHE A 76 12.43 -14.19 -7.97
C PHE A 76 13.31 -15.30 -7.38
N ARG A 77 13.65 -16.28 -8.22
CA ARG A 77 14.69 -17.27 -7.92
C ARG A 77 15.79 -17.24 -8.96
N CYS A 78 17.01 -17.51 -8.51
CA CYS A 78 18.16 -17.71 -9.38
C CYS A 78 18.39 -19.20 -9.60
N ILE A 79 18.59 -19.60 -10.85
CA ILE A 79 19.00 -20.96 -11.26
C ILE A 79 20.38 -20.95 -11.89
#